data_AF-A0A8T1UUC2-F1
#
_entry.id   AF-A0A8T1UUC2-F1
#
_cell.length_a   1.000
_cell.length_b   1.000
_cell.length_c   1.000
_cell.angle_alpha   90.00
_cell.angle_beta   90.00
_cell.angle_gamma   90.00
#
_symmetry.space_group_name_H-M   'P 1'
#
loop_
_entity.id
_entity.type
_entity.pdbx_description
1 polymer ?
#
loop_
_entity_poly.entity_id
_entity_poly.type
_entity_poly.pdbx_seq_one_letter_code
_entity_poly.pdbx_strand_id
1 'polypeptide(L)'
;MQYFMLSGLLEAGTPVELIFGFAVFTALNSLFCAIEIINHRFTAFAEILIDSLFDLCAAVLFPIVVLVYSANNFDFDRAVFHINMELLPVGSFERRAQMFASPTEIELFRVSFDSLRIRTVADYFLRIGMNLGFSYRFKRVVEVLIQMQNQRQRHQSSRRASLARQYSNLLKFSKFPSGQRSCQRTAPKSLAMLYLAYSVGVIVVTHRSISTSQALCSSYPECAVFAYRWRDTGLCPCLALIDGNRAPKTYFEWTHPVDATDTVKALAAAGTLETLQLINRQLTVLPDELRGCHNLNY
;
A
#
# COMPACT_ATOMS: atom_id res chain seq x y z
N MET A 1 -4.67 7.43 -8.57
CA MET A 1 -3.68 6.33 -8.46
C MET A 1 -3.62 5.78 -7.04
N GLN A 2 -3.28 6.59 -6.03
CA GLN A 2 -3.17 6.13 -4.63
C GLN A 2 -4.45 5.45 -4.10
N TYR A 3 -5.64 6.00 -4.39
CA TYR A 3 -6.91 5.34 -4.02
C TYR A 3 -7.07 3.93 -4.60
N PHE A 4 -6.78 3.76 -5.89
CA PHE A 4 -6.92 2.44 -6.54
C PHE A 4 -5.95 1.43 -5.95
N MET A 5 -4.73 1.87 -5.60
CA MET A 5 -3.78 1.04 -4.87
C MET A 5 -4.34 0.65 -3.50
N LEU A 6 -4.89 1.59 -2.73
CA LEU A 6 -5.52 1.31 -1.44
C LEU A 6 -6.69 0.32 -1.57
N SER A 7 -7.53 0.49 -2.59
CA SER A 7 -8.63 -0.45 -2.88
C SER A 7 -8.11 -1.85 -3.21
N GLY A 8 -7.00 -1.95 -3.95
CA GLY A 8 -6.34 -3.23 -4.22
C GLY A 8 -5.78 -3.87 -2.95
N LEU A 9 -5.18 -3.08 -2.06
CA LEU A 9 -4.69 -3.55 -0.75
C LEU A 9 -5.82 -4.09 0.15
N LEU A 10 -6.98 -3.42 0.13
CA LEU A 10 -8.18 -3.85 0.84
C LEU A 10 -8.72 -5.18 0.29
N GLU A 11 -8.86 -5.28 -1.03
CA GLU A 11 -9.39 -6.51 -1.66
C GLU A 11 -8.42 -7.69 -1.57
N ALA A 12 -7.11 -7.45 -1.52
CA ALA A 12 -6.10 -8.50 -1.36
C ALA A 12 -6.00 -9.05 0.07
N GLY A 13 -6.64 -8.41 1.07
CA GLY A 13 -6.53 -8.83 2.47
C GLY A 13 -5.17 -8.55 3.10
N THR A 14 -4.49 -7.47 2.68
CA THR A 14 -3.20 -7.09 3.28
C THR A 14 -3.32 -6.75 4.76
N PRO A 15 -2.25 -6.88 5.57
CA PRO A 15 -2.29 -6.59 7.00
C PRO A 15 -2.87 -5.20 7.31
N VAL A 16 -3.71 -5.13 8.36
CA VAL A 16 -4.49 -3.94 8.73
C VAL A 16 -3.61 -2.72 8.97
N GLU A 17 -2.45 -2.94 9.60
CA GLU A 17 -1.44 -1.93 9.93
C GLU A 17 -0.93 -1.23 8.66
N LEU A 18 -0.66 -2.02 7.61
CA LEU A 18 -0.18 -1.52 6.32
C LEU A 18 -1.27 -0.77 5.57
N ILE A 19 -2.50 -1.31 5.56
CA ILE A 19 -3.65 -0.67 4.91
C ILE A 19 -3.96 0.67 5.58
N PHE A 20 -4.08 0.68 6.90
CA PHE A 20 -4.43 1.88 7.65
C PHE A 20 -3.33 2.94 7.54
N GLY A 21 -2.06 2.54 7.61
CA GLY A 21 -0.93 3.42 7.35
C GLY A 21 -0.97 4.05 5.95
N PHE A 22 -1.27 3.27 4.92
CA PHE A 22 -1.39 3.77 3.55
C PHE A 22 -2.63 4.66 3.33
N ALA A 23 -3.73 4.38 4.03
CA ALA A 23 -4.93 5.22 4.02
C ALA A 23 -4.68 6.58 4.67
N VAL A 24 -4.02 6.62 5.84
CA VAL A 24 -3.57 7.85 6.50
C VAL A 24 -2.66 8.65 5.58
N PHE A 25 -1.69 7.98 4.97
CA PHE A 25 -0.78 8.59 4.00
C PHE A 25 -1.53 9.22 2.81
N THR A 26 -2.50 8.51 2.23
CA THR A 26 -3.34 9.01 1.12
C THR A 26 -4.21 10.19 1.56
N ALA A 27 -4.75 10.15 2.77
CA ALA A 27 -5.55 11.22 3.35
C ALA A 27 -4.70 12.48 3.61
N LEU A 28 -3.47 12.32 4.10
CA LEU A 28 -2.52 13.41 4.30
C LEU A 28 -2.16 14.08 2.97
N ASN A 29 -1.85 13.30 1.93
CA ASN A 29 -1.55 13.85 0.61
C ASN A 29 -2.68 14.78 0.13
N SER A 30 -3.93 14.31 0.23
CA SER A 30 -5.11 15.11 -0.13
C SER A 30 -5.30 16.34 0.77
N LEU A 31 -5.05 16.20 2.07
CA LEU A 31 -5.13 17.31 3.02
C LEU A 31 -4.10 18.40 2.71
N PHE A 32 -2.87 18.03 2.34
CA PHE A 32 -1.85 18.98 1.91
C PHE A 32 -2.29 19.76 0.67
N CYS A 33 -2.87 19.11 -0.34
CA CYS A 33 -3.45 19.81 -1.49
C CYS A 33 -4.55 20.81 -1.07
N ALA A 34 -5.41 20.44 -0.10
CA ALA A 34 -6.44 21.36 0.41
C ALA A 34 -5.83 22.58 1.11
N ILE A 35 -4.83 22.35 1.96
CA ILE A 35 -4.11 23.41 2.68
C ILE A 35 -3.44 24.36 1.71
N GLU A 36 -2.83 23.86 0.63
CA GLU A 36 -2.22 24.67 -0.42
C GLU A 36 -3.23 25.57 -1.14
N ILE A 37 -4.40 25.02 -1.49
CA ILE A 37 -5.48 25.79 -2.13
C ILE A 37 -6.00 26.90 -1.20
N ILE A 38 -6.11 26.64 0.10
CA ILE A 38 -6.62 27.61 1.09
C ILE A 38 -5.57 28.66 1.43
N ASN A 39 -4.33 28.22 1.64
CA ASN A 39 -3.23 29.03 2.12
C ASN A 39 -2.34 29.38 0.93
N HIS A 40 -2.73 30.39 0.14
CA HIS A 40 -2.01 30.92 -1.04
C HIS A 40 -0.58 31.44 -0.77
N ARG A 41 0.03 31.07 0.36
CA ARG A 41 1.38 31.41 0.79
C ARG A 41 2.43 30.45 0.25
N PHE A 42 2.05 29.26 -0.20
CA PHE A 42 3.01 28.33 -0.78
C PHE A 42 3.50 28.84 -2.14
N THR A 43 4.80 28.71 -2.37
CA THR A 43 5.39 28.97 -3.68
C THR A 43 5.10 27.78 -4.60
N ALA A 44 4.97 28.02 -5.91
CA ALA A 44 4.84 26.96 -6.92
C ALA A 44 5.91 25.86 -6.80
N PHE A 45 7.11 26.21 -6.33
CA PHE A 45 8.18 25.24 -6.07
C PHE A 45 7.86 24.33 -4.87
N ALA A 46 7.33 24.88 -3.78
CA ALA A 46 6.99 24.13 -2.59
C ALA A 46 5.84 23.15 -2.85
N GLU A 47 4.83 23.58 -3.61
CA GLU A 47 3.71 22.73 -4.08
C GLU A 47 4.22 21.50 -4.84
N ILE A 48 5.02 21.72 -5.90
CA ILE A 48 5.57 20.62 -6.71
C ILE A 48 6.49 19.71 -5.88
N LEU A 49 7.24 20.27 -4.92
CA LEU A 49 8.12 19.50 -4.05
C LEU A 49 7.33 18.59 -3.10
N ILE A 50 6.28 19.10 -2.45
CA ILE A 50 5.43 18.34 -1.53
C ILE A 50 4.74 17.19 -2.28
N ASP A 51 4.13 17.50 -3.43
CA ASP A 51 3.53 16.51 -4.32
C ASP A 51 4.53 15.40 -4.71
N SER A 52 5.76 15.78 -5.06
CA SER A 52 6.82 14.84 -5.43
C SER A 52 7.27 13.97 -4.26
N LEU A 53 7.22 14.47 -3.03
CA LEU A 53 7.57 13.70 -1.83
C LEU A 53 6.51 12.63 -1.55
N PHE A 54 5.23 12.96 -1.68
CA PHE A 54 4.16 11.96 -1.56
C PHE A 54 4.28 10.89 -2.66
N ASP A 55 4.57 11.26 -3.90
CA ASP A 55 4.77 10.24 -4.95
C ASP A 55 5.99 9.35 -4.68
N LEU A 56 7.09 9.93 -4.18
CA LEU A 56 8.28 9.17 -3.77
C LEU A 56 7.97 8.20 -2.63
N CYS A 57 7.26 8.65 -1.60
CA CYS A 57 6.87 7.82 -0.47
C CYS A 57 5.98 6.66 -0.92
N ALA A 58 5.01 6.92 -1.80
CA ALA A 58 4.12 5.88 -2.31
C ALA A 58 4.85 4.86 -3.20
N ALA A 59 5.77 5.32 -4.06
CA ALA A 59 6.47 4.46 -5.01
C ALA A 59 7.63 3.67 -4.40
N VAL A 60 8.34 4.26 -3.43
CA VAL A 60 9.60 3.71 -2.90
C VAL A 60 9.47 3.34 -1.42
N LEU A 61 8.97 4.25 -0.59
CA LEU A 61 8.93 4.03 0.87
C LEU A 61 7.91 2.95 1.24
N PHE A 62 6.73 2.94 0.61
CA PHE A 62 5.70 1.93 0.92
C PHE A 62 6.20 0.49 0.68
N PRO A 63 6.80 0.13 -0.46
CA PRO A 63 7.41 -1.19 -0.63
C PRO A 63 8.44 -1.55 0.44
N ILE A 64 9.29 -0.59 0.84
CA ILE A 64 10.27 -0.80 1.91
C ILE A 64 9.57 -1.09 3.24
N VAL A 65 8.52 -0.33 3.57
CA VAL A 65 7.72 -0.54 4.79
C VAL A 65 7.07 -1.93 4.79
N VAL A 66 6.53 -2.41 3.67
CA VAL A 66 5.98 -3.77 3.56
C VAL A 66 7.07 -4.83 3.82
N LEU A 67 8.27 -4.65 3.26
CA LEU A 67 9.40 -5.57 3.50
C LEU A 67 9.83 -5.58 4.97
N VAL A 68 9.95 -4.39 5.59
CA VAL A 68 10.31 -4.27 7.01
C VAL A 68 9.22 -4.85 7.91
N TYR A 69 7.96 -4.59 7.61
CA TYR A 69 6.82 -5.19 8.33
C TYR A 69 6.88 -6.71 8.25
N SER A 70 7.08 -7.24 7.05
CA SER A 70 7.18 -8.68 6.82
C SER A 70 8.35 -9.30 7.57
N ALA A 71 9.51 -8.63 7.60
CA ALA A 71 10.70 -9.11 8.31
C ALA A 71 10.55 -9.11 9.84
N ASN A 72 9.68 -8.26 10.40
CA ASN A 72 9.49 -8.14 11.84
C ASN A 72 8.29 -8.93 12.39
N ASN A 73 7.25 -9.17 11.57
CA ASN A 73 6.00 -9.79 12.03
C ASN A 73 5.86 -11.26 11.64
N PHE A 74 6.60 -11.74 10.64
CA PHE A 74 6.56 -13.15 10.27
C PHE A 74 7.67 -13.90 11.00
N ASP A 75 7.29 -14.82 11.87
CA ASP A 75 8.22 -15.59 12.67
C ASP A 75 8.85 -16.71 11.84
N PHE A 76 10.17 -16.82 11.95
CA PHE A 76 10.91 -17.94 11.40
C PHE A 76 11.88 -18.39 12.47
N ASP A 77 11.52 -19.46 13.17
CA ASP A 77 12.33 -20.01 14.25
C ASP A 77 13.65 -20.53 13.70
N ARG A 78 14.68 -19.69 13.83
CA ARG A 78 16.04 -19.98 13.35
C ARG A 78 16.67 -21.13 14.11
N ALA A 79 16.29 -21.37 15.36
CA ALA A 79 16.81 -22.47 16.16
C ALA A 79 16.25 -23.80 15.64
N VAL A 80 14.94 -23.87 15.43
CA VAL A 80 14.28 -25.03 14.80
C VAL A 80 14.80 -25.26 13.37
N PHE A 81 15.02 -24.19 12.61
CA PHE A 81 15.67 -24.28 11.29
C PHE A 81 17.06 -24.92 11.36
N HIS A 82 17.91 -24.48 12.28
CA HIS A 82 19.26 -25.03 12.45
C HIS A 82 19.22 -26.51 12.84
N ILE A 83 18.34 -26.89 13.77
CA ILE A 83 18.16 -28.29 14.17
C ILE A 83 17.69 -29.13 12.98
N ASN A 84 16.73 -28.65 12.19
CA ASN A 84 16.24 -29.36 11.02
C ASN A 84 17.31 -29.50 9.93
N MET A 85 18.18 -28.51 9.76
CA MET A 85 19.32 -28.56 8.83
C MET A 85 20.37 -29.61 9.24
N GLU A 86 20.56 -29.83 10.55
CA GLU A 86 21.47 -30.86 11.06
C GLU A 86 20.85 -32.28 10.98
N LEU A 87 19.55 -32.40 11.22
CA LEU A 87 18.85 -33.69 11.27
C LEU A 87 18.43 -34.22 9.89
N LEU A 88 18.11 -33.34 8.93
CA LEU A 88 17.60 -33.75 7.63
C LEU A 88 18.75 -34.03 6.64
N PRO A 89 18.59 -35.03 5.75
CA PRO A 89 19.56 -35.28 4.71
C PRO A 89 19.68 -34.08 3.76
N VAL A 90 20.88 -33.88 3.20
CA VAL A 90 21.21 -32.75 2.31
C VAL A 90 20.14 -32.59 1.21
N GLY A 91 19.61 -31.38 1.07
CA GLY A 91 18.57 -31.04 0.09
C GLY A 91 17.12 -31.46 0.47
N SER A 92 16.92 -32.21 1.55
CA SER A 92 15.57 -32.56 2.03
C SER A 92 14.87 -31.38 2.70
N PHE A 93 15.62 -30.53 3.41
CA PHE A 93 15.05 -29.34 4.05
C PHE A 93 14.46 -28.39 3.00
N GLU A 94 15.21 -28.05 1.95
CA GLU A 94 14.77 -27.13 0.89
C GLU A 94 13.45 -27.58 0.24
N ARG A 95 13.26 -28.88 0.04
CA ARG A 95 12.00 -29.43 -0.50
C ARG A 95 10.84 -29.44 0.50
N ARG A 96 11.12 -29.41 1.80
CA ARG A 96 10.12 -29.56 2.86
C ARG A 96 9.97 -28.36 3.77
N ALA A 97 10.68 -27.26 3.51
CA ALA A 97 10.68 -26.05 4.32
C ALA A 97 9.27 -25.51 4.58
N GLN A 98 8.37 -25.62 3.59
CA GLN A 98 6.98 -25.19 3.70
C GLN A 98 6.16 -25.99 4.73
N MET A 99 6.51 -27.24 5.02
CA MET A 99 5.81 -28.05 6.04
C MET A 99 6.19 -27.66 7.46
N PHE A 100 7.33 -27.00 7.65
CA PHE A 100 7.80 -26.57 8.97
C PHE A 100 7.31 -25.17 9.34
N ALA A 101 7.09 -24.29 8.37
CA ALA A 101 6.60 -22.94 8.59
C ALA A 101 5.07 -22.88 8.77
N SER A 102 4.57 -21.81 9.38
CA SER A 102 3.13 -21.62 9.55
C SER A 102 2.44 -21.30 8.22
N PRO A 103 1.43 -22.06 7.77
CA PRO A 103 0.74 -21.78 6.52
C PRO A 103 0.02 -20.44 6.59
N THR A 104 -0.51 -20.05 7.76
CA THR A 104 -1.08 -18.72 8.00
C THR A 104 -0.06 -17.62 7.78
N GLU A 105 1.14 -17.74 8.34
CA GLU A 105 2.20 -16.73 8.17
C GLU A 105 2.75 -16.73 6.75
N ILE A 106 2.92 -17.91 6.13
CA ILE A 106 3.31 -18.04 4.72
C ILE A 106 2.28 -17.33 3.84
N GLU A 107 0.99 -17.48 4.10
CA GLU A 107 -0.05 -16.88 3.28
C GLU A 107 -0.13 -15.37 3.47
N LEU A 108 -0.04 -14.88 4.71
CA LEU A 108 0.08 -13.44 5.00
C LEU A 108 1.34 -12.83 4.34
N PHE A 109 2.46 -13.57 4.35
CA PHE A 109 3.68 -13.18 3.66
C PHE A 109 3.47 -13.12 2.14
N ARG A 110 2.86 -14.15 1.54
CA ARG A 110 2.57 -14.21 0.11
C ARG A 110 1.69 -13.04 -0.32
N VAL A 111 0.59 -12.79 0.39
CA VAL A 111 -0.33 -11.68 0.12
C VAL A 111 0.41 -10.34 0.21
N SER A 112 1.23 -10.15 1.24
CA SER A 112 2.02 -8.92 1.41
C SER A 112 3.02 -8.73 0.27
N PHE A 113 3.72 -9.77 -0.17
CA PHE A 113 4.67 -9.70 -1.28
C PHE A 113 4.00 -9.59 -2.65
N ASP A 114 2.85 -10.23 -2.83
CA ASP A 114 2.05 -10.10 -4.04
C ASP A 114 1.52 -8.67 -4.19
N SER A 115 1.25 -7.98 -3.07
CA SER A 115 0.97 -6.54 -3.07
C SER A 115 2.15 -5.67 -3.52
N LEU A 116 3.37 -6.22 -3.63
CA LEU A 116 4.54 -5.55 -4.21
C LEU A 116 4.78 -5.96 -5.67
N ARG A 117 4.29 -7.14 -6.06
CA ARG A 117 4.47 -7.67 -7.40
C ARG A 117 3.50 -7.04 -8.40
N ILE A 118 3.89 -7.05 -9.67
CA ILE A 118 3.00 -6.72 -10.79
C ILE A 118 2.34 -8.01 -11.24
N ARG A 119 1.08 -8.22 -10.87
CA ARG A 119 0.33 -9.43 -11.25
C ARG A 119 -0.63 -9.16 -12.40
N THR A 120 -1.34 -8.04 -12.33
CA THR A 120 -2.34 -7.68 -13.34
C THR A 120 -1.87 -6.56 -14.24
N VAL A 121 -2.53 -6.42 -15.41
CA VAL A 121 -2.33 -5.30 -16.31
C VAL A 121 -2.67 -3.97 -15.63
N ALA A 122 -3.69 -3.97 -14.75
CA ALA A 122 -4.04 -2.81 -13.95
C ALA A 122 -2.88 -2.43 -12.99
N ASP A 123 -2.29 -3.40 -12.28
CA ASP A 123 -1.14 -3.15 -11.40
C ASP A 123 0.05 -2.60 -12.17
N TYR A 124 0.26 -3.09 -13.39
CA TYR A 124 1.33 -2.61 -14.27
C TYR A 124 1.14 -1.12 -14.54
N PHE A 125 -0.03 -0.71 -15.04
CA PHE A 125 -0.30 0.70 -15.32
C PHE A 125 -0.33 1.56 -14.05
N LEU A 126 -0.81 1.03 -12.93
CA LEU A 126 -0.81 1.75 -11.66
C LEU A 126 0.62 2.04 -11.19
N ARG A 127 1.48 1.03 -11.13
CA ARG A 127 2.86 1.18 -10.66
C ARG A 127 3.72 1.97 -11.63
N ILE A 128 3.65 1.69 -12.92
CA ILE A 128 4.38 2.46 -13.93
C ILE A 128 3.88 3.90 -13.96
N GLY A 129 2.56 4.12 -13.91
CA GLY A 129 1.97 5.45 -13.86
C GLY A 129 2.41 6.25 -12.62
N MET A 130 2.48 5.63 -11.44
CA MET A 130 3.00 6.27 -10.24
C MET A 130 4.49 6.62 -10.36
N ASN A 131 5.32 5.71 -10.90
CA ASN A 131 6.74 5.97 -11.11
C ASN A 131 7.01 7.04 -12.18
N LEU A 132 6.23 7.06 -13.26
CA LEU A 132 6.29 8.09 -14.28
C LEU A 132 5.80 9.45 -13.75
N GLY A 133 4.73 9.46 -12.95
CA GLY A 133 4.22 10.65 -12.27
C GLY A 133 5.28 11.27 -11.36
N PHE A 134 5.91 10.44 -10.52
CA PHE A 134 7.07 10.82 -9.71
C PHE A 134 8.20 11.40 -10.57
N SER A 135 8.63 10.67 -11.61
CA SER A 135 9.75 11.09 -12.47
C SER A 135 9.48 12.42 -13.17
N TYR A 136 8.25 12.63 -13.63
CA TYR A 136 7.81 13.88 -14.23
C TYR A 136 7.84 15.04 -13.21
N ARG A 137 7.25 14.85 -12.02
CA ARG A 137 7.25 15.87 -10.97
C ARG A 137 8.67 16.19 -10.48
N PHE A 138 9.51 15.17 -10.30
CA PHE A 138 10.92 15.35 -9.94
C PHE A 138 11.69 16.15 -11.00
N LYS A 139 11.49 15.84 -12.29
CA LYS A 139 12.06 16.64 -13.38
C LYS A 139 11.64 18.11 -13.29
N ARG A 140 10.37 18.38 -12.98
CA ARG A 140 9.86 19.76 -12.79
C ARG A 140 10.52 20.46 -11.62
N VAL A 141 10.74 19.78 -10.49
CA VAL A 141 11.49 20.32 -9.35
C VAL A 141 12.90 20.74 -9.79
N VAL A 142 13.61 19.87 -10.52
CA VAL A 142 14.97 20.15 -11.01
C VAL A 142 14.99 21.32 -12.00
N GLU A 143 14.06 21.37 -12.96
CA GLU A 143 13.92 22.48 -13.90
C GLU A 143 13.74 23.82 -13.18
N VAL A 144 12.88 23.87 -12.16
CA VAL A 144 12.62 25.08 -11.38
C VAL A 144 13.86 25.47 -10.56
N LEU A 145 14.58 24.52 -9.96
CA LEU A 145 15.84 24.78 -9.26
C LEU A 145 16.89 25.40 -10.18
N ILE A 146 17.06 24.85 -11.39
CA ILE A 146 17.99 25.38 -12.40
C ILE A 146 17.58 26.80 -12.82
N GLN A 147 16.29 27.04 -13.06
CA GLN A 147 15.79 28.38 -13.40
C GLN A 147 16.06 29.39 -12.28
N MET A 148 15.81 29.01 -11.02
CA MET A 148 16.09 29.86 -9.87
C MET A 148 17.60 30.16 -9.72
N GLN A 149 18.46 29.17 -9.93
CA GLN A 149 19.92 29.39 -9.92
C GLN A 149 20.37 30.33 -11.04
N ASN A 150 19.89 30.12 -12.26
CA ASN A 150 20.19 30.99 -13.41
C ASN A 150 19.71 32.42 -13.19
N GLN A 151 18.51 32.61 -12.62
CA GLN A 151 18.00 33.92 -12.25
C GLN A 151 18.88 34.60 -11.19
N ARG A 152 19.29 33.87 -10.13
CA ARG A 152 20.20 34.40 -9.11
C ARG A 152 21.55 34.83 -9.70
N GLN A 153 22.13 34.03 -10.59
CA GLN A 153 23.37 34.38 -11.28
C GLN A 153 23.21 35.62 -12.17
N ARG A 154 22.12 35.72 -12.95
CA ARG A 154 21.80 36.91 -13.75
C ARG A 154 21.58 38.16 -12.91
N HIS A 155 20.93 38.04 -11.75
CA HIS A 155 20.77 39.16 -10.82
C HIS A 155 22.11 39.59 -10.21
N GLN A 156 22.99 38.65 -9.86
CA GLN A 156 24.33 38.98 -9.36
C GLN A 156 25.22 39.63 -10.43
N SER A 157 25.21 39.12 -11.67
CA SER A 157 25.98 39.70 -12.77
C SER A 157 25.44 41.07 -13.18
N SER A 158 24.11 41.24 -13.24
CA SER A 158 23.47 42.53 -13.46
C SER A 158 23.76 43.52 -12.32
N ARG A 159 23.74 43.07 -11.06
CA ARG A 159 24.07 43.91 -9.90
C ARG A 159 25.53 44.36 -9.91
N ARG A 160 26.47 43.46 -10.24
CA ARG A 160 27.89 43.81 -10.46
C ARG A 160 28.07 44.80 -11.62
N ALA A 161 27.40 44.58 -12.75
CA ALA A 161 27.42 45.49 -13.90
C ALA A 161 26.73 46.84 -13.60
N SER A 162 25.74 46.87 -12.71
CA SER A 162 25.07 48.09 -12.24
C SER A 162 25.93 48.88 -11.26
N LEU A 163 26.66 48.21 -10.34
CA LEU A 163 27.63 48.84 -9.44
C LEU A 163 28.80 49.45 -10.22
N ALA A 164 29.30 48.75 -11.25
CA ALA A 164 30.31 49.28 -12.16
C ALA A 164 29.81 50.51 -12.96
N ARG A 165 28.52 50.52 -13.36
CA ARG A 165 27.87 51.68 -14.01
C ARG A 165 27.45 52.79 -13.04
N GLN A 166 27.28 52.51 -11.75
CA GLN A 166 26.90 53.49 -10.74
C GLN A 166 28.08 54.39 -10.39
N TYR A 167 29.32 53.88 -10.45
CA TYR A 167 30.54 54.68 -10.36
C TYR A 167 30.71 55.67 -11.53
N SER A 168 30.08 55.42 -12.68
CA SER A 168 30.09 56.32 -13.85
C SER A 168 28.83 57.19 -14.00
N ASN A 169 27.74 56.91 -13.27
CA ASN A 169 26.45 57.60 -13.42
C ASN A 169 25.99 58.31 -12.13
N LEU A 170 26.90 58.93 -11.38
CA LEU A 170 26.59 59.80 -10.23
C LEU A 170 25.89 61.13 -10.65
N LEU A 171 25.15 61.14 -11.76
CA LEU A 171 24.51 62.31 -12.35
C LEU A 171 23.12 62.07 -12.95
N LYS A 172 22.53 60.88 -12.89
CA LYS A 172 21.13 60.70 -13.34
C LYS A 172 20.30 59.80 -12.43
N PHE A 173 19.22 60.41 -11.94
CA PHE A 173 18.30 59.94 -10.92
C PHE A 173 17.36 58.82 -11.44
N SER A 174 17.11 57.86 -10.54
CA SER A 174 16.00 56.91 -10.39
C SER A 174 15.21 56.40 -11.60
N LYS A 175 15.13 55.07 -11.71
CA LYS A 175 13.85 54.34 -11.83
C LYS A 175 14.05 52.87 -11.43
N PHE A 176 13.47 52.48 -10.30
CA PHE A 176 13.36 51.08 -9.88
C PHE A 176 12.29 50.38 -10.74
N PRO A 177 12.58 49.24 -11.41
CA PRO A 177 11.52 48.40 -11.94
C PRO A 177 10.99 47.50 -10.83
N SER A 178 9.67 47.57 -10.63
CA SER A 178 8.88 46.66 -9.81
C SER A 178 9.04 45.21 -10.26
N GLY A 179 9.54 44.35 -9.37
CA GLY A 179 9.65 42.91 -9.61
C GLY A 179 8.26 42.30 -9.83
N GLN A 180 8.03 41.81 -11.04
CA GLN A 180 6.82 41.11 -11.44
C GLN A 180 6.80 39.74 -10.74
N ARG A 181 6.16 39.66 -9.57
CA ARG A 181 5.81 38.38 -8.95
C ARG A 181 4.79 37.71 -9.86
N SER A 182 5.13 36.57 -10.44
CA SER A 182 4.19 35.71 -11.16
C SER A 182 3.13 35.24 -10.15
N CYS A 183 2.00 35.94 -10.10
CA CYS A 183 0.87 35.57 -9.26
C CYS A 183 0.22 34.35 -9.93
N GLN A 184 0.30 33.18 -9.28
CA GLN A 184 -0.42 31.99 -9.73
C GLN A 184 -1.93 32.28 -9.73
N ARG A 185 -2.63 31.76 -10.74
CA ARG A 185 -4.08 31.90 -10.88
C ARG A 185 -4.74 31.20 -9.71
N THR A 186 -5.52 31.94 -8.93
CA THR A 186 -6.14 31.45 -7.68
C THR A 186 -7.10 30.30 -7.99
N ALA A 187 -6.84 29.12 -7.45
CA ALA A 187 -7.75 28.00 -7.53
C ALA A 187 -9.05 28.31 -6.74
N PRO A 188 -10.22 27.85 -7.21
CA PRO A 188 -11.48 28.09 -6.52
C PRO A 188 -11.50 27.37 -5.16
N LYS A 189 -11.94 28.05 -4.10
CA LYS A 189 -12.01 27.49 -2.74
C LYS A 189 -12.92 26.27 -2.61
N SER A 190 -13.89 26.11 -3.52
CA SER A 190 -14.74 24.92 -3.61
C SER A 190 -13.92 23.65 -3.92
N LEU A 191 -12.80 23.78 -4.63
CA LEU A 191 -11.90 22.65 -4.89
C LEU A 191 -11.24 22.15 -3.61
N ALA A 192 -10.86 23.04 -2.69
CA ALA A 192 -10.30 22.64 -1.39
C ALA A 192 -11.28 21.79 -0.57
N MET A 193 -12.58 22.10 -0.63
CA MET A 193 -13.61 21.31 0.05
C MET A 193 -13.68 19.87 -0.47
N LEU A 194 -13.46 19.66 -1.77
CA LEU A 194 -13.42 18.31 -2.36
C LEU A 194 -12.22 17.51 -1.83
N TYR A 195 -11.04 18.13 -1.73
CA TYR A 195 -9.85 17.48 -1.16
C TYR A 195 -10.04 17.17 0.34
N LEU A 196 -10.63 18.09 1.12
CA LEU A 196 -10.96 17.82 2.52
C LEU A 196 -11.97 16.67 2.67
N ALA A 197 -13.04 16.68 1.87
CA ALA A 197 -14.04 15.62 1.89
C ALA A 197 -13.44 14.27 1.48
N TYR A 198 -12.56 14.25 0.48
CA TYR A 198 -11.84 13.05 0.08
C TYR A 198 -10.90 12.54 1.18
N SER A 199 -10.14 13.43 1.83
CA SER A 199 -9.23 13.07 2.92
C SER A 199 -9.96 12.34 4.04
N VAL A 200 -11.11 12.89 4.49
CA VAL A 200 -11.97 12.25 5.49
C VAL A 200 -12.60 10.97 4.94
N GLY A 201 -13.10 11.01 3.71
CA GLY A 201 -13.79 9.89 3.07
C GLY A 201 -12.91 8.64 2.96
N VAL A 202 -11.64 8.79 2.58
CA VAL A 202 -10.70 7.65 2.50
C VAL A 202 -10.55 6.95 3.85
N ILE A 203 -10.35 7.71 4.94
CA ILE A 203 -10.23 7.13 6.28
C ILE A 203 -11.51 6.42 6.70
N VAL A 204 -12.66 7.05 6.48
CA VAL A 204 -13.97 6.48 6.86
C VAL A 204 -14.23 5.19 6.07
N VAL A 205 -14.02 5.19 4.75
CA VAL A 205 -14.21 4.01 3.91
C VAL A 205 -13.28 2.88 4.34
N THR A 206 -11.98 3.15 4.53
CA THR A 206 -11.02 2.14 4.98
C THR A 206 -11.41 1.55 6.33
N HIS A 207 -11.69 2.41 7.32
CA HIS A 207 -12.07 1.96 8.66
C HIS A 207 -13.36 1.13 8.63
N ARG A 208 -14.37 1.57 7.87
CA ARG A 208 -15.64 0.85 7.74
C ARG A 208 -15.47 -0.48 7.02
N SER A 209 -14.69 -0.55 5.94
CA SER A 209 -14.38 -1.80 5.25
C SER A 209 -13.69 -2.80 6.17
N ILE A 210 -12.71 -2.34 6.96
CA ILE A 210 -11.97 -3.20 7.89
C ILE A 210 -12.89 -3.72 8.99
N SER A 211 -13.57 -2.81 9.69
CA SER A 211 -14.44 -3.15 10.82
C SER A 211 -15.59 -4.08 10.42
N THR A 212 -16.21 -3.85 9.26
CA THR A 212 -17.33 -4.67 8.77
C THR A 212 -16.86 -6.09 8.45
N SER A 213 -15.78 -6.23 7.67
CA SER A 213 -15.26 -7.56 7.31
C SER A 213 -14.71 -8.33 8.49
N GLN A 214 -14.03 -7.68 9.44
CA GLN A 214 -13.56 -8.32 10.67
C GLN A 214 -14.72 -8.86 11.51
N ALA A 215 -15.81 -8.10 11.64
CA ALA A 215 -16.99 -8.55 12.38
C ALA A 215 -17.59 -9.81 11.73
N LEU A 216 -17.74 -9.83 10.40
CA LEU A 216 -18.27 -10.96 9.64
C LEU A 216 -17.38 -12.21 9.70
N CYS A 217 -16.05 -12.04 9.75
CA CYS A 217 -15.11 -13.16 9.74
C CYS A 217 -14.65 -13.61 11.13
N SER A 218 -14.99 -12.87 12.20
CA SER A 218 -14.57 -13.18 13.58
C SER A 218 -15.02 -14.55 14.10
N SER A 219 -16.10 -15.11 13.55
CA SER A 219 -16.59 -16.45 13.87
C SER A 219 -15.79 -17.59 13.23
N TYR A 220 -14.88 -17.27 12.30
CA TYR A 220 -14.12 -18.24 11.51
C TYR A 220 -12.62 -17.98 11.65
N PRO A 221 -11.99 -18.40 12.78
CA PRO A 221 -10.55 -18.23 12.98
C PRO A 221 -9.70 -18.98 11.94
N GLU A 222 -10.27 -19.95 11.23
CA GLU A 222 -9.65 -20.70 10.13
C GLU A 222 -9.49 -19.85 8.86
N CYS A 223 -10.22 -18.74 8.74
CA CYS A 223 -10.03 -17.78 7.67
C CYS A 223 -8.82 -16.88 7.96
N ALA A 224 -7.64 -17.34 7.52
CA ALA A 224 -6.36 -16.67 7.72
C ALA A 224 -6.28 -15.30 7.03
N VAL A 225 -6.88 -15.17 5.84
CA VAL A 225 -6.89 -13.94 5.06
C VAL A 225 -8.26 -13.72 4.45
N PHE A 226 -8.78 -12.50 4.54
CA PHE A 226 -10.07 -12.10 3.96
C PHE A 226 -10.01 -10.70 3.35
N ALA A 227 -10.86 -10.44 2.37
CA ALA A 227 -10.97 -9.14 1.72
C ALA A 227 -11.72 -8.13 2.61
N TYR A 228 -11.29 -6.87 2.62
CA TYR A 228 -11.95 -5.81 3.38
C TYR A 228 -12.97 -5.06 2.53
N ARG A 229 -14.25 -5.22 2.85
CA ARG A 229 -15.38 -4.66 2.11
C ARG A 229 -16.36 -3.99 3.07
N TRP A 230 -16.84 -2.81 2.69
CA TRP A 230 -17.89 -2.11 3.45
C TRP A 230 -19.30 -2.68 3.17
N ARG A 231 -19.44 -3.66 2.27
CA ARG A 231 -20.75 -4.29 2.01
C ARG A 231 -21.04 -5.35 3.06
N ASP A 232 -22.16 -5.19 3.77
CA ASP A 232 -22.67 -6.21 4.69
C ASP A 232 -23.51 -7.22 3.90
N THR A 233 -22.88 -8.31 3.48
CA THR A 233 -23.54 -9.44 2.80
C THR A 233 -23.95 -10.54 3.78
N GLY A 234 -23.63 -10.43 5.07
CA GLY A 234 -23.75 -11.51 6.05
C GLY A 234 -22.82 -12.71 5.82
N LEU A 235 -21.92 -12.63 4.81
CA LEU A 235 -20.97 -13.68 4.44
C LEU A 235 -19.54 -13.17 4.62
N CYS A 236 -18.66 -13.98 5.20
CA CYS A 236 -17.24 -13.66 5.33
C CYS A 236 -16.55 -13.75 3.95
N PRO A 237 -15.96 -12.67 3.42
CA PRO A 237 -15.25 -12.68 2.13
C PRO A 237 -13.84 -13.28 2.29
N CYS A 238 -13.78 -14.56 2.65
CA CYS A 238 -12.53 -15.26 2.88
C CYS A 238 -11.74 -15.48 1.58
N LEU A 239 -10.44 -15.22 1.63
CA LEU A 239 -9.50 -15.43 0.52
C LEU A 239 -8.65 -16.68 0.77
N ALA A 240 -8.19 -16.89 2.00
CA ALA A 240 -7.41 -18.05 2.39
C ALA A 240 -7.98 -18.74 3.62
N LEU A 241 -8.45 -19.97 3.44
CA LEU A 241 -8.89 -20.86 4.51
C LEU A 241 -7.77 -21.84 4.83
N ILE A 242 -7.34 -21.82 6.09
CA ILE A 242 -6.28 -22.65 6.62
C ILE A 242 -6.78 -23.29 7.90
N ASP A 243 -7.22 -24.54 7.81
CA ASP A 243 -7.65 -25.33 8.96
C ASP A 243 -6.79 -26.59 9.07
N GLY A 244 -6.24 -26.83 10.24
CA GLY A 244 -5.66 -28.13 10.52
C GLY A 244 -4.78 -28.21 11.75
N ASN A 245 -4.55 -29.45 12.18
CA ASN A 245 -3.61 -29.76 13.25
C ASN A 245 -2.35 -30.39 12.66
N ARG A 246 -1.19 -29.74 12.78
CA ARG A 246 0.07 -30.24 12.20
C ARG A 246 0.72 -31.36 13.01
N ALA A 247 0.40 -31.47 14.30
CA ALA A 247 1.02 -32.43 15.21
C ALA A 247 -0.07 -33.12 16.04
N PRO A 248 -0.89 -33.99 15.42
CA PRO A 248 -1.83 -34.82 16.16
C PRO A 248 -1.05 -35.64 17.19
N LYS A 249 -1.53 -35.63 18.44
CA LYS A 249 -0.80 -36.25 19.56
C LYS A 249 -1.12 -37.74 19.69
N THR A 250 -2.22 -38.17 19.09
CA THR A 250 -2.73 -39.55 19.22
C THR A 250 -2.98 -40.18 17.86
N TYR A 251 -2.82 -41.50 17.79
CA TYR A 251 -3.19 -42.28 16.61
C TYR A 251 -4.68 -42.13 16.27
N PHE A 252 -5.53 -41.96 17.29
CA PHE A 252 -6.97 -41.74 17.10
C PHE A 252 -7.26 -40.42 16.37
N GLU A 253 -6.64 -39.30 16.81
CA GLU A 253 -6.75 -38.00 16.12
C GLU A 253 -6.27 -38.06 14.66
N TRP A 254 -5.25 -38.87 14.37
CA TRP A 254 -4.73 -39.02 13.02
C TRP A 254 -5.63 -39.88 12.11
N THR A 255 -6.26 -40.92 12.66
CA THR A 255 -7.14 -41.83 11.91
C THR A 255 -8.59 -41.36 11.80
N HIS A 256 -9.02 -40.46 12.70
CA HIS A 256 -10.37 -39.89 12.71
C HIS A 256 -10.26 -38.35 12.66
N PRO A 257 -9.86 -37.79 11.50
CA PRO A 257 -9.73 -36.36 11.34
C PRO A 257 -11.09 -35.66 11.49
N VAL A 258 -11.06 -34.45 12.01
CA VAL A 258 -12.25 -33.61 12.16
C VAL A 258 -12.81 -33.27 10.77
N ASP A 259 -14.13 -33.36 10.62
CA ASP A 259 -14.81 -32.97 9.38
C ASP A 259 -14.88 -31.44 9.28
N ALA A 260 -14.39 -30.90 8.17
CA ALA A 260 -14.36 -29.48 7.88
C ALA A 260 -15.41 -29.05 6.82
N THR A 261 -16.27 -29.98 6.35
CA THR A 261 -17.22 -29.73 5.26
C THR A 261 -18.10 -28.50 5.49
N ASP A 262 -18.68 -28.33 6.68
CA ASP A 262 -19.56 -27.18 6.98
C ASP A 262 -18.80 -25.84 7.03
N THR A 263 -17.59 -25.85 7.59
CA THR A 263 -16.73 -24.66 7.65
C THR A 263 -16.30 -24.21 6.25
N VAL A 264 -15.86 -25.17 5.42
CA VAL A 264 -15.47 -24.89 4.03
C VAL A 264 -16.67 -24.41 3.23
N LYS A 265 -17.85 -25.02 3.42
CA LYS A 265 -19.10 -24.59 2.80
C LYS A 265 -19.43 -23.13 3.13
N ALA A 266 -19.39 -22.77 4.42
CA ALA A 266 -19.73 -21.42 4.88
C ALA A 266 -18.76 -20.36 4.34
N LEU A 267 -17.45 -20.65 4.33
CA LEU A 267 -16.43 -19.72 3.84
C LEU A 267 -16.34 -19.64 2.30
N ALA A 268 -16.68 -20.73 1.60
CA ALA A 268 -16.77 -20.73 0.14
C ALA A 268 -18.03 -20.03 -0.39
N ALA A 269 -19.07 -19.86 0.45
CA ALA A 269 -20.34 -19.25 0.03
C ALA A 269 -20.19 -17.81 -0.52
N ALA A 270 -19.15 -17.07 -0.12
CA ALA A 270 -18.85 -15.75 -0.65
C ALA A 270 -18.27 -15.77 -2.08
N GLY A 271 -17.82 -16.93 -2.58
CA GLY A 271 -17.19 -17.10 -3.89
C GLY A 271 -15.81 -16.45 -4.03
N THR A 272 -15.20 -16.03 -2.92
CA THR A 272 -13.93 -15.29 -2.90
C THR A 272 -12.71 -16.16 -2.58
N LEU A 273 -12.91 -17.44 -2.27
CA LEU A 273 -11.83 -18.30 -1.79
C LEU A 273 -10.80 -18.53 -2.91
N GLU A 274 -9.53 -18.26 -2.62
CA GLU A 274 -8.40 -18.45 -3.51
C GLU A 274 -7.46 -19.56 -3.03
N THR A 275 -7.32 -19.73 -1.72
CA THR A 275 -6.43 -20.74 -1.11
C THR A 275 -7.22 -21.59 -0.12
N LEU A 276 -7.20 -22.91 -0.30
CA LEU A 276 -7.80 -23.89 0.60
C LEU A 276 -6.72 -24.86 1.10
N GLN A 277 -6.37 -24.79 2.39
CA GLN A 277 -5.41 -25.69 3.02
C GLN A 277 -6.04 -26.41 4.21
N LEU A 278 -6.13 -27.73 4.09
CA LEU A 278 -6.68 -28.62 5.10
C LEU A 278 -5.58 -29.59 5.58
N ILE A 279 -5.24 -29.56 6.87
CA ILE A 279 -4.18 -30.42 7.45
C ILE A 279 -4.77 -31.33 8.53
N ASN A 280 -4.74 -32.64 8.32
CA ASN A 280 -5.40 -33.62 9.22
C ASN A 280 -6.88 -33.26 9.47
N ARG A 281 -7.57 -32.90 8.37
CA ARG A 281 -9.00 -32.66 8.29
C ARG A 281 -9.56 -33.50 7.15
N GLN A 282 -10.83 -33.86 7.24
CA GLN A 282 -11.53 -34.54 6.17
C GLN A 282 -12.65 -33.66 5.61
N LEU A 283 -12.99 -33.90 4.36
CA LEU A 283 -14.21 -33.45 3.74
C LEU A 283 -15.05 -34.68 3.47
N THR A 284 -16.16 -34.84 4.18
CA THR A 284 -17.08 -35.97 3.96
C THR A 284 -17.82 -35.84 2.63
N VAL A 285 -18.14 -34.61 2.25
CA VAL A 285 -18.71 -34.23 0.97
C VAL A 285 -18.00 -32.96 0.48
N LEU A 286 -17.72 -32.90 -0.83
CA LEU A 286 -17.19 -31.70 -1.46
C LEU A 286 -18.31 -30.65 -1.59
N PRO A 287 -18.22 -29.48 -0.93
CA PRO A 287 -19.25 -28.45 -1.02
C PRO A 287 -19.43 -27.91 -2.44
N ASP A 288 -20.68 -27.73 -2.88
CA ASP A 288 -20.99 -27.18 -4.21
C ASP A 288 -20.56 -25.70 -4.32
N GLU A 289 -20.54 -24.98 -3.20
CA GLU A 289 -20.14 -23.58 -3.09
C GLU A 289 -18.70 -23.34 -3.58
N LEU A 290 -17.81 -24.34 -3.47
CA LEU A 290 -16.46 -24.26 -4.00
C LEU A 290 -16.43 -24.07 -5.53
N ARG A 291 -17.46 -24.52 -6.25
CA ARG A 291 -17.58 -24.26 -7.70
C ARG A 291 -17.79 -22.78 -8.02
N GLY A 292 -18.27 -22.00 -7.06
CA GLY A 292 -18.42 -20.55 -7.19
C GLY A 292 -17.10 -19.77 -7.00
N CYS A 293 -16.04 -20.43 -6.52
CA CYS A 293 -14.74 -19.82 -6.31
C CYS A 293 -13.87 -19.97 -7.57
N HIS A 294 -13.67 -18.87 -8.29
CA HIS A 294 -13.02 -18.90 -9.61
C HIS A 294 -11.49 -18.86 -9.58
N ASN A 295 -10.88 -18.49 -8.45
CA ASN A 295 -9.44 -18.27 -8.31
C ASN A 295 -8.76 -19.29 -7.38
N LEU A 296 -9.38 -20.46 -7.17
CA LEU A 296 -8.81 -21.51 -6.33
C LEU A 296 -7.47 -22.00 -6.90
N ASN A 297 -6.40 -21.77 -6.14
CA ASN A 297 -5.05 -22.24 -6.39
C ASN A 297 -4.76 -23.46 -5.50
N TYR A 298 -4.08 -24.45 -6.06
CA TYR A 298 -3.69 -25.71 -5.41
C TYR A 298 -2.18 -25.78 -5.11
#